data_AF-A0A9E2AKX3-F1
#
_entry.id   AF-A0A9E2AKX3-F1
#
_cell.length_a   1.000
_cell.length_b   1.000
_cell.length_c   1.000
_cell.angle_alpha   90.00
_cell.angle_beta   90.00
_cell.angle_gamma   90.00
#
_symmetry.space_group_name_H-M   'P 1'
#
loop_
_entity.id
_entity.type
_entity.pdbx_description
1 polymer ?
#
loop_
_entity_poly.entity_id
_entity_poly.type
_entity_poly.pdbx_seq_one_letter_code
_entity_poly.pdbx_strand_id
1 'polypeptide(L)'
;MQTHLEEIIQALPKENRGHIHAKEGGGIPEQLMTTAKENDIDLIVMGLRKKYSLIDRFFGTISARMVNILEIPIMVIPYGARYAEIKDILFPTAMTSNNTLL
;
A
#
# COMPACT_ATOMS: atom_id res chain seq x y z
N MET A 1 -11.55 -5.59 -18.36
CA MET A 1 -10.76 -5.32 -17.13
C MET A 1 -10.14 -6.61 -16.58
N GLN A 2 -10.93 -7.66 -16.37
CA GLN A 2 -10.46 -8.95 -15.86
C GLN A 2 -9.37 -9.60 -16.75
N THR A 3 -9.56 -9.63 -18.07
CA THR A 3 -8.59 -10.17 -19.04
C THR A 3 -7.20 -9.53 -18.94
N HIS A 4 -7.13 -8.21 -18.69
CA HIS A 4 -5.86 -7.50 -18.60
C HIS A 4 -5.07 -7.85 -17.33
N LEU A 5 -5.77 -8.14 -16.21
CA LEU A 5 -5.11 -8.58 -14.99
C LEU A 5 -4.54 -9.99 -15.14
N GLU A 6 -5.26 -10.87 -15.83
CA GLU A 6 -4.78 -12.23 -16.14
C GLU A 6 -3.52 -12.18 -17.00
N GLU A 7 -3.49 -11.34 -18.04
CA GLU A 7 -2.29 -11.12 -18.87
C GLU A 7 -1.08 -10.69 -18.03
N ILE A 8 -1.26 -9.75 -17.10
CA ILE A 8 -0.19 -9.28 -16.20
C ILE A 8 0.33 -10.42 -15.34
N ILE A 9 -0.55 -11.24 -14.74
CA ILE A 9 -0.12 -12.38 -13.92
C ILE A 9 0.60 -13.43 -14.77
N GLN A 10 0.14 -13.68 -15.99
CA GLN A 10 0.82 -14.63 -16.88
C GLN A 10 2.21 -14.14 -17.31
N ALA A 11 2.44 -12.82 -17.35
CA ALA A 11 3.75 -12.25 -17.62
C ALA A 11 4.72 -12.37 -16.42
N LEU A 12 4.23 -12.61 -15.20
CA LEU A 12 5.08 -12.81 -14.02
C LEU A 12 5.73 -14.21 -14.01
N PRO A 13 6.95 -14.35 -13.45
CA PRO A 13 7.54 -15.64 -13.11
C PRO A 13 6.56 -16.49 -12.31
N LYS A 14 6.50 -17.80 -12.56
CA LYS A 14 5.47 -18.70 -12.00
C LYS A 14 5.44 -18.66 -10.47
N GLU A 15 6.61 -18.56 -9.87
CA GLU A 15 6.85 -18.43 -8.43
C GLU A 15 6.30 -17.13 -7.82
N ASN A 16 6.09 -16.09 -8.64
CA ASN A 16 5.60 -14.78 -8.20
C ASN A 16 4.12 -14.55 -8.55
N ARG A 17 3.43 -15.58 -9.07
CA ARG A 17 2.00 -15.48 -9.40
C ARG A 17 1.16 -15.66 -8.14
N GLY A 18 0.20 -14.77 -7.94
CA GLY A 18 -0.75 -14.82 -6.83
C GLY A 18 -2.19 -15.02 -7.29
N HIS A 19 -3.12 -14.91 -6.34
CA HIS A 19 -4.56 -14.93 -6.60
C HIS A 19 -5.08 -13.54 -7.00
N ILE A 20 -6.08 -13.48 -7.88
CA ILE A 20 -6.78 -12.24 -8.24
C ILE A 20 -8.09 -12.19 -7.48
N HIS A 21 -8.30 -11.12 -6.74
CA HIS A 21 -9.58 -10.81 -6.10
C HIS A 21 -10.15 -9.54 -6.72
N ALA A 22 -11.27 -9.68 -7.44
CA ALA A 22 -12.06 -8.54 -7.92
C ALA A 22 -13.30 -8.38 -7.04
N LYS A 23 -13.51 -7.19 -6.48
CA LYS A 23 -14.66 -6.85 -5.64
C LYS A 23 -15.35 -5.62 -6.23
N GLU A 24 -16.68 -5.64 -6.24
CA GLU A 24 -17.52 -4.52 -6.71
C GLU A 24 -18.49 -4.09 -5.60
N GLY A 25 -18.88 -2.81 -5.59
CA GLY A 25 -19.71 -2.22 -4.53
C GLY A 25 -18.93 -2.01 -3.21
N GLY A 26 -19.62 -1.52 -2.17
CA GLY A 26 -19.05 -1.36 -0.83
C GLY A 26 -17.99 -0.27 -0.67
N GLY A 27 -17.50 -0.11 0.57
CA GLY A 27 -16.39 0.79 0.89
C GLY A 27 -15.05 0.11 0.66
N ILE A 28 -14.13 0.75 -0.07
CA ILE A 28 -12.77 0.24 -0.30
C ILE A 28 -12.03 -0.16 0.99
N PRO A 29 -12.05 0.63 2.09
CA PRO A 29 -11.39 0.21 3.33
C PRO A 29 -11.89 -1.13 3.87
N GLU A 30 -13.21 -1.28 3.90
CA GLU A 30 -13.88 -2.46 4.45
C GLU A 30 -13.54 -3.69 3.62
N GLN A 31 -13.67 -3.60 2.29
CA GLN A 31 -13.35 -4.70 1.41
C GLN A 31 -11.88 -5.10 1.47
N LEU A 32 -10.98 -4.13 1.58
CA LEU A 32 -9.54 -4.40 1.68
C LEU A 32 -9.22 -5.08 3.01
N MET A 33 -9.78 -4.61 4.14
CA MET A 33 -9.57 -5.24 5.45
C MET A 33 -10.16 -6.65 5.50
N THR A 34 -11.37 -6.86 5.01
CA THR A 34 -11.99 -8.19 4.97
C THR A 34 -11.17 -9.13 4.11
N THR A 35 -10.78 -8.72 2.90
CA THR A 35 -9.94 -9.55 2.02
C THR A 35 -8.59 -9.84 2.68
N ALA A 36 -7.97 -8.87 3.33
CA ALA A 36 -6.68 -9.07 3.98
C ALA A 36 -6.77 -10.00 5.19
N LYS A 37 -7.83 -9.94 5.99
CA LYS A 37 -8.10 -10.85 7.10
C LYS A 37 -8.43 -12.26 6.63
N GLU A 38 -9.25 -12.41 5.59
CA GLU A 38 -9.64 -13.71 5.04
C GLU A 38 -8.47 -14.49 4.41
N ASN A 39 -7.40 -13.78 4.02
CA ASN A 39 -6.26 -14.36 3.30
C ASN A 39 -4.93 -14.21 4.07
N ASP A 40 -4.99 -13.87 5.37
CA ASP A 40 -3.82 -13.73 6.24
C ASP A 40 -2.69 -12.86 5.63
N ILE A 41 -3.04 -11.70 5.08
CA ILE A 41 -2.09 -10.81 4.41
C ILE A 41 -1.21 -10.06 5.41
N ASP A 42 0.12 -10.23 5.31
CA ASP A 42 1.09 -9.56 6.20
C ASP A 42 1.47 -8.13 5.78
N LEU A 43 1.33 -7.80 4.49
CA LEU A 43 1.74 -6.51 3.91
C LEU A 43 0.86 -6.14 2.73
N ILE A 44 0.40 -4.89 2.69
CA ILE A 44 -0.31 -4.32 1.54
C ILE A 44 0.65 -3.43 0.76
N VAL A 45 0.83 -3.71 -0.54
CA VAL A 45 1.61 -2.86 -1.45
C VAL A 45 0.66 -2.09 -2.37
N MET A 46 0.77 -0.75 -2.41
CA MET A 46 -0.11 0.11 -3.20
C MET A 46 0.68 1.12 -4.03
N GLY A 47 0.44 1.15 -5.34
CA GLY A 47 0.98 2.19 -6.23
C GLY A 47 0.16 3.50 -6.18
N LEU A 48 0.85 4.64 -6.20
CA LEU A 48 0.22 5.95 -6.36
C LEU A 48 -0.01 6.29 -7.84
N ARG A 49 -1.11 6.98 -8.15
CA ARG A 49 -1.41 7.47 -9.51
C ARG A 49 -0.66 8.78 -9.80
N LYS A 50 -0.28 9.02 -11.07
CA LYS A 50 0.26 10.30 -11.53
C LYS A 50 -0.79 11.41 -11.41
N LYS A 51 -0.60 12.36 -10.49
CA LYS A 51 -1.29 13.66 -10.51
C LYS A 51 -0.26 14.75 -10.27
N TYR A 52 -0.14 15.65 -11.24
CA TYR A 52 0.75 16.81 -11.19
C TYR A 52 0.47 17.63 -9.90
N SER A 53 1.48 17.91 -9.07
CA SER A 53 1.47 18.82 -7.90
C SER A 53 0.83 18.39 -6.55
N LEU A 54 0.95 17.12 -6.10
CA LEU A 54 0.35 16.71 -4.81
C LEU A 54 1.34 16.24 -3.73
N ILE A 55 2.65 16.47 -3.85
CA ILE A 55 3.54 16.29 -2.69
C ILE A 55 3.07 17.17 -1.52
N ASP A 56 2.52 18.36 -1.81
CA ASP A 56 1.91 19.25 -0.82
C ASP A 56 0.41 18.97 -0.55
N ARG A 57 -0.20 17.98 -1.21
CA ARG A 57 -1.63 17.61 -1.09
C ARG A 57 -1.87 16.12 -0.76
N PHE A 58 -0.87 15.46 -0.17
CA PHE A 58 -0.99 14.29 0.71
C PHE A 58 -1.95 13.16 0.27
N PHE A 59 -1.44 12.24 -0.56
CA PHE A 59 -2.03 10.90 -0.76
C PHE A 59 -3.39 10.92 -1.49
N GLY A 60 -3.67 9.94 -2.34
CA GLY A 60 -5.03 9.77 -2.86
C GLY A 60 -6.02 9.67 -1.69
N THR A 61 -7.23 10.21 -1.80
CA THR A 61 -8.24 10.21 -0.71
C THR A 61 -8.46 8.83 -0.09
N ILE A 62 -8.23 7.76 -0.85
CA ILE A 62 -8.29 6.38 -0.39
C ILE A 62 -6.97 5.98 0.31
N SER A 63 -5.81 6.19 -0.31
CA SER A 63 -4.50 5.83 0.28
C SER A 63 -4.22 6.57 1.59
N ALA A 64 -4.57 7.86 1.68
CA ALA A 64 -4.43 8.66 2.90
C ALA A 64 -5.29 8.13 4.04
N ARG A 65 -6.53 7.72 3.71
CA ARG A 65 -7.46 7.13 4.66
C ARG A 65 -6.97 5.75 5.09
N MET A 66 -6.49 4.93 4.16
CA MET A 66 -5.95 3.59 4.45
C MET A 66 -4.82 3.62 5.47
N VAL A 67 -3.84 4.53 5.31
CA VAL A 67 -2.70 4.62 6.23
C VAL A 67 -3.14 4.86 7.68
N ASN A 68 -4.26 5.53 7.91
CA ASN A 68 -4.76 5.83 9.25
C ASN A 68 -5.69 4.76 9.84
N ILE A 69 -6.22 3.83 9.03
CA ILE A 69 -7.29 2.91 9.47
C ILE A 69 -6.92 1.44 9.31
N LEU A 70 -5.88 1.11 8.53
CA LEU A 70 -5.46 -0.27 8.34
C LEU A 70 -4.63 -0.74 9.53
N GLU A 71 -4.98 -1.92 10.04
CA GLU A 71 -4.24 -2.65 11.07
C GLU A 71 -3.02 -3.38 10.49
N ILE A 72 -2.92 -3.48 9.17
CA ILE A 72 -1.89 -4.21 8.42
C ILE A 72 -0.88 -3.22 7.85
N PRO A 73 0.44 -3.49 7.94
CA PRO A 73 1.46 -2.65 7.33
C PRO A 73 1.16 -2.33 5.85
N ILE A 74 1.34 -1.07 5.47
CA ILE A 74 1.15 -0.61 4.10
C ILE A 74 2.43 0.00 3.54
N MET A 75 2.86 -0.50 2.37
CA MET A 75 3.97 0.03 1.58
C MET A 75 3.42 0.77 0.37
N VAL A 76 3.70 2.06 0.31
CA VAL A 76 3.22 2.93 -0.77
C VAL A 76 4.33 3.16 -1.78
N ILE A 77 4.09 2.83 -3.05
CA ILE A 77 5.05 2.99 -4.14
C ILE A 77 4.69 4.26 -4.95
N PRO A 78 5.56 5.29 -4.96
CA PRO A 78 5.32 6.51 -5.73
C PRO A 78 5.17 6.24 -7.22
N TYR A 79 4.38 7.07 -7.90
CA TYR A 79 4.26 6.98 -9.35
C TYR A 79 5.62 7.20 -10.02
N GLY A 80 6.00 6.31 -10.92
CA GLY A 80 7.27 6.41 -11.65
C GLY A 80 8.49 6.03 -10.84
N ALA A 81 8.33 5.49 -9.62
CA ALA A 81 9.42 4.87 -8.90
C ALA A 81 10.04 3.76 -9.75
N ARG A 82 11.38 3.81 -9.89
CA ARG A 82 12.16 2.75 -10.53
C ARG A 82 12.82 1.97 -9.42
N TYR A 83 12.81 0.64 -9.55
CA TYR A 83 13.53 -0.20 -8.62
C TYR A 83 15.01 0.18 -8.63
N ALA A 84 15.54 0.39 -7.44
CA ALA A 84 16.95 0.47 -7.14
C ALA A 84 17.18 -0.39 -5.90
N GLU A 85 18.38 -0.92 -5.76
CA GLU A 85 18.79 -1.61 -4.53
C GLU A 85 18.52 -0.71 -3.32
N ILE A 86 17.82 -1.23 -2.32
CA ILE A 86 17.55 -0.52 -1.07
C ILE A 86 18.83 -0.58 -0.24
N LYS A 87 19.55 0.54 -0.19
CA LYS A 87 20.80 0.66 0.57
C LYS A 87 20.58 1.23 1.97
N ASP A 88 19.63 2.15 2.07
CA ASP A 88 19.36 2.90 3.28
C ASP A 88 17.85 2.91 3.56
N ILE A 89 17.49 2.73 4.84
CA ILE A 89 16.11 2.81 5.32
C ILE A 89 16.04 3.90 6.40
N LEU A 90 15.27 4.95 6.14
CA LEU A 90 14.95 5.95 7.15
C LEU A 90 13.82 5.43 8.04
N PHE A 91 14.10 5.28 9.33
CA PHE A 91 13.12 4.91 10.33
C PHE A 91 12.86 6.10 11.28
N PRO A 92 11.85 6.94 11.01
CA PRO A 92 11.53 8.05 11.88
C PRO A 92 10.96 7.51 13.20
N THR A 93 11.58 7.89 14.32
CA THR A 93 11.09 7.61 15.66
C THR A 93 10.79 8.93 16.37
N ALA A 94 9.66 9.00 17.07
CA ALA A 94 9.36 10.16 17.91
C ALA A 94 10.17 10.03 19.20
N MET A 95 11.31 10.74 19.29
CA MET A 95 12.00 10.92 20.57
C MET A 95 11.28 12.00 21.38
N THR A 96 10.33 11.60 22.21
CA THR A 96 9.76 12.49 23.23
C THR A 96 10.68 12.49 24.44
N SER A 97 11.39 13.60 24.68
CA SER A 97 12.16 13.79 25.92
C SER A 97 11.19 13.94 27.10
N ASN A 98 11.00 12.88 27.88
CA ASN A 98 10.30 12.94 29.17
C ASN A 98 11.16 13.73 30.16
N ASN A 99 10.97 15.05 30.20
CA ASN A 99 11.50 15.87 31.28
C ASN A 99 10.55 15.79 32.48
N THR A 100 10.59 14.66 33.20
CA THR A 100 10.01 14.59 34.55
C THR A 100 10.93 15.38 35.48
N LEU A 101 10.57 16.63 35.74
CA LEU A 101 11.16 17.42 36.81
C LEU A 101 10.82 16.72 38.14
N LEU A 102 11.85 16.14 38.76
CA LEU A 102 11.91 15.97 40.22
C LEU A 102 12.38 17.28 40.85
#